data_AF-A0A3B9SUI7-F1
#
_entry.id   AF-A0A3B9SUI7-F1
#
_cell.length_a   1.000
_cell.length_b   1.000
_cell.length_c   1.000
_cell.angle_alpha   90.00
_cell.angle_beta   90.00
_cell.angle_gamma   90.00
#
_symmetry.space_group_name_H-M   'P 1'
#
loop_
_entity.id
_entity.type
_entity.pdbx_description
1 polymer ?
#
loop_
_entity_poly.entity_id
_entity_poly.type
_entity_poly.pdbx_seq_one_letter_code
_entity_poly.pdbx_strand_id
1 'polypeptide(L)'
;MATNIYRFQITKKESEINRQLIAAMGNEMTHFQDFQIKLFEYGWKPSKLISGYWFVGFVFGYFSRLMGSRAILKTGIWVETKAVHHYARLLRTIDWDEDTRRIIEKNQADEYGHINRWKNLLHANEKNIKKI
;
A
#
# COMPACT_ATOMS: atom_id res chain seq x y z
N MET A 1 -1.23 1.66 -6.96
CA MET A 1 0.20 2.08 -6.88
C MET A 1 0.95 1.25 -5.84
N ALA A 2 0.46 1.17 -4.60
CA ALA A 2 1.03 0.38 -3.50
C ALA A 2 1.33 -1.08 -3.89
N THR A 3 0.42 -1.75 -4.61
CA THR A 3 0.65 -3.09 -5.18
C THR A 3 1.98 -3.22 -5.92
N ASN A 4 2.33 -2.22 -6.74
CA ASN A 4 3.56 -2.24 -7.52
C ASN A 4 4.77 -1.94 -6.64
N ILE A 5 4.63 -1.04 -5.65
CA ILE A 5 5.71 -0.75 -4.69
C ILE A 5 6.10 -2.04 -3.96
N TYR A 6 5.12 -2.76 -3.39
CA TYR A 6 5.38 -4.02 -2.70
C TYR A 6 5.93 -5.09 -3.64
N ARG A 7 5.37 -5.22 -4.85
CA ARG A 7 5.90 -6.13 -5.88
C ARG A 7 7.38 -5.92 -6.15
N PHE A 8 7.81 -4.66 -6.31
CA PHE A 8 9.20 -4.34 -6.62
C PHE A 8 10.13 -4.36 -5.40
N GLN A 9 9.60 -4.40 -4.18
CA GLN A 9 10.38 -4.58 -2.95
C GLN A 9 10.70 -6.03 -2.62
N ILE A 10 9.90 -6.98 -3.12
CA ILE A 10 10.12 -8.41 -2.88
C ILE A 10 11.48 -8.86 -3.44
N THR A 11 12.22 -9.61 -2.63
CA THR A 11 13.52 -10.20 -2.98
C THR A 11 13.42 -11.72 -3.12
N LYS A 12 14.51 -12.40 -3.50
CA LYS A 12 14.58 -13.87 -3.48
C LYS A 12 14.75 -14.46 -2.07
N LYS A 13 15.07 -13.64 -1.06
CA LYS A 13 15.37 -14.10 0.30
C LYS A 13 14.07 -14.38 1.05
N GLU A 14 13.92 -15.61 1.55
CA GLU A 14 12.84 -15.89 2.48
C GLU A 14 13.06 -15.08 3.77
N SER A 15 12.09 -14.21 4.09
CA SER A 15 12.15 -13.35 5.25
C SER A 15 10.75 -12.94 5.69
N GLU A 16 10.61 -12.56 6.95
CA GLU A 16 9.35 -12.04 7.48
C GLU A 16 8.89 -10.79 6.70
N ILE A 17 9.83 -9.91 6.31
CA ILE A 17 9.52 -8.74 5.49
C ILE A 17 8.92 -9.17 4.15
N ASN A 18 9.51 -10.14 3.45
CA ASN A 18 8.97 -10.64 2.19
C ASN A 18 7.57 -11.25 2.36
N ARG A 19 7.35 -12.06 3.41
CA ARG A 19 6.03 -12.66 3.68
C ARG A 19 4.97 -11.58 3.88
N GLN A 20 5.27 -10.57 4.68
CA GLN A 20 4.33 -9.48 4.93
C GLN A 20 4.13 -8.60 3.71
N LEU A 21 5.17 -8.35 2.88
CA LEU A 21 5.04 -7.62 1.61
C LEU A 21 4.11 -8.35 0.64
N ILE A 22 4.20 -9.68 0.56
CA ILE A 22 3.31 -10.50 -0.28
C ILE A 22 1.87 -10.41 0.23
N ALA A 23 1.66 -10.53 1.54
CA ALA A 23 0.34 -10.42 2.15
C ALA A 23 -0.29 -9.05 1.90
N ALA A 24 0.45 -7.96 2.18
CA ALA A 24 0.00 -6.59 1.92
C ALA A 24 -0.27 -6.36 0.44
N MET A 25 0.61 -6.82 -0.46
CA MET A 25 0.36 -6.75 -1.91
C MET A 25 -0.96 -7.43 -2.30
N GLY A 26 -1.28 -8.57 -1.69
CA GLY A 26 -2.57 -9.25 -1.87
C GLY A 26 -3.74 -8.38 -1.44
N ASN A 27 -3.66 -7.72 -0.28
CA ASN A 27 -4.70 -6.80 0.19
C ASN A 27 -4.84 -5.58 -0.73
N GLU A 28 -3.72 -4.99 -1.17
CA GLU A 28 -3.74 -3.88 -2.14
C GLU A 28 -4.37 -4.24 -3.48
N MET A 29 -4.24 -5.50 -3.91
CA MET A 29 -4.92 -5.98 -5.12
C MET A 29 -6.43 -6.01 -4.94
N THR A 30 -6.91 -6.39 -3.75
CA THR A 30 -8.34 -6.31 -3.41
C THR A 30 -8.82 -4.87 -3.38
N HIS A 31 -8.08 -3.93 -2.77
CA HIS A 31 -8.47 -2.52 -2.76
C HIS A 31 -8.55 -1.94 -4.18
N PHE A 32 -7.60 -2.29 -5.04
CA PHE A 32 -7.62 -1.89 -6.45
C PHE A 32 -8.87 -2.43 -7.17
N GLN A 33 -9.22 -3.70 -6.94
CA GLN A 33 -10.43 -4.31 -7.50
C GLN A 33 -11.70 -3.64 -6.99
N ASP A 34 -11.81 -3.43 -5.67
CA ASP A 34 -12.93 -2.76 -5.02
C ASP A 34 -13.18 -1.38 -5.64
N PHE A 35 -12.13 -0.56 -5.79
CA PHE A 35 -12.24 0.74 -6.44
C PHE A 35 -12.56 0.65 -7.93
N GLN A 36 -11.96 -0.30 -8.64
CA GLN A 36 -12.18 -0.44 -10.07
C GLN A 36 -13.65 -0.78 -10.37
N ILE A 37 -14.24 -1.67 -9.56
CA ILE A 37 -15.67 -2.00 -9.65
C ILE A 37 -16.51 -0.74 -9.46
N LYS A 38 -16.30 0.01 -8.37
CA LYS A 38 -17.06 1.24 -8.10
C LYS A 38 -16.88 2.31 -9.18
N LEU A 39 -15.66 2.52 -9.66
CA LEU A 39 -15.40 3.46 -10.76
C LEU A 39 -16.18 3.07 -12.02
N PHE A 40 -16.26 1.79 -12.36
CA PHE A 40 -17.03 1.32 -13.50
C PHE A 40 -18.54 1.42 -13.30
N GLU A 41 -19.04 1.18 -12.09
CA GLU A 41 -20.45 1.42 -11.73
C GLU A 41 -20.83 2.90 -11.95
N TYR A 42 -19.92 3.83 -11.65
CA TYR A 42 -20.10 5.26 -11.95
C TYR A 42 -19.75 5.67 -13.39
N GLY A 43 -19.55 4.72 -14.30
CA GLY A 43 -19.36 4.98 -15.73
C GLY A 43 -17.96 5.46 -16.14
N TRP A 44 -16.98 5.37 -15.24
CA TRP A 44 -15.58 5.70 -15.56
C TRP A 44 -15.00 4.70 -16.57
N LYS A 45 -14.08 5.17 -17.42
CA LYS A 45 -13.35 4.35 -18.40
C LYS A 45 -11.84 4.40 -18.14
N PRO A 46 -11.11 3.28 -18.34
CA PRO A 46 -9.66 3.24 -18.18
C PRO A 46 -8.95 4.30 -19.01
N SER A 47 -8.03 5.03 -18.37
CA SER A 47 -7.22 6.06 -19.03
C SER A 47 -5.79 5.60 -19.29
N LYS A 48 -5.10 6.26 -20.23
CA LYS A 48 -3.68 6.01 -20.51
C LYS A 48 -2.76 6.36 -19.33
N LEU A 49 -3.24 7.11 -18.35
CA LEU A 49 -2.47 7.51 -17.15
C LEU A 49 -2.19 6.34 -16.20
N ILE A 50 -2.86 5.20 -16.38
CA ILE A 50 -2.64 3.99 -15.57
C ILE A 50 -1.18 3.52 -15.63
N SER A 51 -0.51 3.67 -16.78
CA SER A 51 0.91 3.30 -16.94
C SER A 51 1.83 4.19 -16.08
N GLY A 52 1.48 5.45 -15.85
CA GLY A 52 2.22 6.35 -14.98
C GLY A 52 2.27 5.85 -13.53
N TYR A 53 1.15 5.33 -13.01
CA TYR A 53 1.12 4.75 -11.67
C TYR A 53 1.97 3.50 -11.52
N TRP A 54 2.15 2.73 -12.61
CA TRP A 54 3.09 1.61 -12.63
C TRP A 54 4.54 2.12 -12.50
N PHE A 55 4.92 3.13 -13.28
CA PHE A 55 6.26 3.71 -13.25
C PHE A 55 6.61 4.30 -11.87
N VAL A 56 5.67 5.02 -11.26
CA VAL A 56 5.84 5.55 -9.89
C VAL A 56 6.04 4.40 -8.89
N GLY A 57 5.24 3.35 -8.99
CA GLY A 57 5.39 2.16 -8.14
C GLY A 57 6.75 1.46 -8.32
N PHE A 58 7.23 1.38 -9.56
CA PHE A 58 8.57 0.89 -9.88
C PHE A 58 9.66 1.71 -9.19
N VAL A 59 9.64 3.03 -9.34
CA VAL A 59 10.66 3.91 -8.74
C VAL A 59 10.70 3.72 -7.22
N PHE A 60 9.57 3.89 -6.52
CA PHE A 60 9.58 3.79 -5.06
C PHE A 60 9.90 2.38 -4.55
N GLY A 61 9.38 1.34 -5.22
CA GLY A 61 9.62 -0.04 -4.79
C GLY A 61 11.05 -0.49 -5.04
N TYR A 62 11.54 -0.30 -6.27
CA TYR A 62 12.87 -0.76 -6.66
C TYR A 62 13.99 -0.03 -5.90
N PHE A 63 13.93 1.30 -5.79
CA PHE A 63 14.99 2.05 -5.11
C PHE A 63 14.98 1.85 -3.59
N SER A 64 13.81 1.75 -2.96
CA SER A 64 13.76 1.41 -1.53
C SER A 64 14.32 0.02 -1.23
N ARG A 65 14.12 -0.94 -2.15
CA ARG A 65 14.76 -2.25 -2.05
C ARG A 65 16.28 -2.18 -2.10
N LEU A 66 16.85 -1.38 -3.01
CA LEU A 66 18.31 -1.18 -3.11
C LEU A 66 18.90 -0.58 -1.83
N MET A 67 18.15 0.30 -1.15
CA MET A 67 18.55 0.90 0.13
C MET A 67 18.34 -0.02 1.35
N GLY A 68 17.78 -1.22 1.14
CA GLY A 68 17.64 -2.25 2.17
C GLY A 68 16.36 -2.18 3.01
N SER A 69 16.25 -3.13 3.96
CA SER A 69 15.02 -3.40 4.73
C SER A 69 14.46 -2.19 5.46
N ARG A 70 15.32 -1.32 5.99
CA ARG A 70 14.86 -0.09 6.68
C ARG A 70 14.13 0.85 5.73
N ALA A 71 14.67 1.04 4.53
CA ALA A 71 14.06 1.90 3.51
C ALA A 71 12.76 1.30 2.98
N ILE A 72 12.71 -0.01 2.74
CA ILE A 72 11.48 -0.74 2.38
C ILE A 72 10.34 -0.40 3.35
N LEU A 73 10.58 -0.57 4.65
CA LEU A 73 9.57 -0.38 5.69
C LEU A 73 9.16 1.09 5.84
N LYS A 74 10.11 2.03 5.75
CA LYS A 74 9.80 3.47 5.78
C LYS A 74 8.97 3.91 4.57
N THR A 75 9.29 3.40 3.38
CA THR A 75 8.49 3.65 2.18
C THR A 75 7.07 3.11 2.34
N GLY A 76 6.92 1.88 2.86
CA GLY A 76 5.60 1.31 3.19
C GLY A 76 4.80 2.23 4.11
N ILE A 77 5.35 2.58 5.28
CA ILE A 77 4.69 3.50 6.24
C ILE A 77 4.27 4.81 5.58
N TRP A 78 5.13 5.39 4.74
CA TRP A 78 4.84 6.66 4.08
C TRP A 78 3.67 6.54 3.08
N VAL A 79 3.66 5.50 2.24
CA VAL A 79 2.58 5.27 1.25
C VAL A 79 1.26 5.04 1.97
N GLU A 80 1.23 4.17 2.97
CA GLU A 80 -0.03 3.86 3.68
C GLU A 80 -0.54 5.06 4.47
N THR A 81 0.35 5.87 5.03
CA THR A 81 -0.06 7.13 5.68
C THR A 81 -0.73 8.09 4.70
N LYS A 82 -0.24 8.14 3.45
CA LYS A 82 -0.89 8.91 2.38
C LYS A 82 -2.23 8.29 1.98
N ALA A 83 -2.31 6.96 1.88
CA ALA A 83 -3.54 6.25 1.58
C ALA A 83 -4.62 6.55 2.62
N VAL A 84 -4.33 6.38 3.92
CA VAL A 84 -5.23 6.73 5.03
C VAL A 84 -5.75 8.16 4.92
N HIS A 85 -4.86 9.13 4.65
CA HIS A 85 -5.24 10.53 4.49
C HIS A 85 -6.19 10.73 3.31
N HIS A 86 -5.95 10.06 2.18
CA HIS A 86 -6.81 10.15 1.00
C HIS A 86 -8.18 9.50 1.24
N TYR A 87 -8.23 8.32 1.87
CA TYR A 87 -9.48 7.69 2.29
C TYR A 87 -10.27 8.59 3.24
N ALA A 88 -9.61 9.17 4.26
CA ALA A 88 -10.26 10.09 5.20
C ALA A 88 -10.83 11.33 4.49
N ARG A 89 -10.11 11.83 3.49
CA ARG A 89 -10.61 12.94 2.67
C ARG A 89 -11.85 12.50 1.89
N LEU A 90 -11.82 11.36 1.20
CA LEU A 90 -12.96 10.84 0.44
C LEU A 90 -14.21 10.65 1.31
N LEU A 91 -14.05 10.07 2.50
CA LEU A 91 -15.16 9.83 3.44
C LEU A 91 -15.81 11.11 3.96
N ARG A 92 -15.02 12.20 4.05
CA ARG A 92 -15.49 13.49 4.58
C ARG A 92 -16.09 14.39 3.50
N THR A 93 -15.58 14.32 2.27
CA THR A 93 -15.92 15.32 1.23
C THR A 93 -17.04 14.90 0.29
N ILE A 94 -17.39 13.62 0.26
CA ILE A 94 -18.38 13.08 -0.68
C ILE A 94 -19.41 12.29 0.12
N ASP A 95 -20.68 12.48 -0.23
CA ASP A 95 -21.77 11.68 0.30
C ASP A 95 -21.91 10.41 -0.53
N TRP A 96 -21.34 9.32 -0.01
CA TRP A 96 -21.36 8.01 -0.65
C TRP A 96 -22.62 7.24 -0.26
N ASP A 97 -23.10 6.40 -1.18
CA ASP A 97 -24.02 5.34 -0.80
C ASP A 97 -23.38 4.42 0.24
N GLU A 98 -24.23 3.75 1.02
CA GLU A 98 -23.80 2.94 2.17
C GLU A 98 -22.81 1.82 1.78
N ASP A 99 -23.02 1.18 0.62
CA ASP A 99 -22.15 0.09 0.17
C ASP A 99 -20.76 0.62 -0.21
N THR A 100 -20.70 1.72 -0.95
CA THR A 100 -19.44 2.37 -1.32
C THR A 100 -18.72 2.91 -0.10
N ARG A 101 -19.44 3.52 0.87
CA ARG A 101 -18.87 4.00 2.13
C ARG A 101 -18.18 2.87 2.90
N ARG A 102 -18.84 1.73 3.07
CA ARG A 102 -18.29 0.56 3.79
C ARG A 102 -17.01 0.04 3.16
N ILE A 103 -16.93 0.02 1.83
CA ILE A 103 -15.71 -0.39 1.11
C ILE A 103 -14.56 0.57 1.40
N ILE A 104 -14.82 1.88 1.36
CA ILE A 104 -13.81 2.91 1.62
C ILE A 104 -13.32 2.83 3.07
N GLU A 105 -14.22 2.62 4.04
CA GLU A 105 -13.88 2.47 5.46
C GLU A 105 -13.08 1.19 5.74
N LYS A 106 -13.50 0.06 5.17
CA LYS A 106 -12.77 -1.21 5.23
C LYS A 106 -11.35 -1.03 4.70
N ASN A 107 -11.20 -0.49 3.49
CA ASN A 107 -9.89 -0.34 2.88
C ASN A 107 -9.01 0.61 3.70
N GLN A 108 -9.58 1.70 4.25
CA GLN A 108 -8.86 2.57 5.18
C GLN A 108 -8.38 1.84 6.45
N ALA A 109 -9.22 0.99 7.03
CA ALA A 109 -8.87 0.21 8.21
C ALA A 109 -7.71 -0.77 7.93
N ASP A 110 -7.70 -1.39 6.76
CA ASP A 110 -6.58 -2.22 6.30
C ASP A 110 -5.27 -1.42 6.26
N GLU A 111 -5.29 -0.16 5.78
CA GLU A 111 -4.09 0.68 5.74
C GLU A 111 -3.54 1.02 7.12
N TYR A 112 -4.42 1.27 8.10
CA TYR A 112 -3.98 1.42 9.50
C TYR A 112 -3.29 0.15 9.99
N GLY A 113 -3.81 -1.03 9.61
CA GLY A 113 -3.20 -2.33 9.87
C GLY A 113 -1.80 -2.45 9.25
N HIS A 114 -1.65 -2.07 7.99
CA HIS A 114 -0.35 -2.05 7.28
C HIS A 114 0.66 -1.14 7.99
N ILE A 115 0.29 0.11 8.32
CA ILE A 115 1.17 1.05 9.03
C ILE A 115 1.70 0.44 10.33
N ASN A 116 0.80 -0.12 11.14
CA ASN A 116 1.17 -0.70 12.43
C ASN A 116 2.13 -1.88 12.25
N ARG A 117 1.86 -2.74 11.27
CA ARG A 117 2.73 -3.87 10.93
C ARG A 117 4.12 -3.41 10.48
N TRP A 118 4.21 -2.42 9.61
CA TRP A 118 5.48 -1.87 9.13
C TRP A 118 6.28 -1.19 10.24
N LYS A 119 5.63 -0.44 11.13
CA LYS A 119 6.28 0.13 12.33
C LYS A 119 6.86 -0.96 13.22
N ASN A 120 6.09 -2.02 13.50
CA ASN A 120 6.56 -3.12 14.34
C ASN A 120 7.79 -3.82 13.73
N LEU A 121 7.75 -4.12 12.43
CA LEU A 121 8.90 -4.69 11.72
C LEU A 121 10.10 -3.74 11.68
N LEU A 122 9.87 -2.43 11.54
CA LEU A 122 10.93 -1.42 11.53
C LEU A 122 11.63 -1.35 12.89
N HIS A 123 10.86 -1.32 13.98
CA HIS A 123 11.41 -1.36 15.33
C HIS A 123 12.21 -2.64 15.60
N ALA A 124 11.73 -3.80 15.14
CA ALA A 124 12.46 -5.06 15.26
C ALA A 124 13.75 -5.05 14.43
N ASN A 125 13.70 -4.52 13.20
CA ASN A 125 14.86 -4.39 12.31
C ASN A 125 15.94 -3.50 12.91
N GLU A 126 15.57 -2.34 13.46
CA GLU A 126 16.50 -1.39 14.09
C GLU A 126 17.15 -1.97 15.36
N LYS A 127 16.40 -2.75 16.16
CA LYS A 127 16.96 -3.47 17.32
C LYS A 127 18.01 -4.49 16.91
N ASN A 128 17.82 -5.20 15.80
CA ASN A 128 18.77 -6.19 15.31
C ASN A 128 20.05 -5.54 14.77
N ILE A 129 19.95 -4.38 14.11
CA ILE A 129 21.12 -3.62 13.62
C ILE A 129 21.98 -3.13 14.78
N LYS A 130 21.38 -2.65 15.89
CA LYS A 130 22.12 -2.14 17.06
C LYS A 130 22.84 -3.22 17.88
N LYS A 131 22.60 -4.50 17.60
CA LYS A 131 23.23 -5.63 18.30
C LYS A 131 24.48 -6.17 17.60
N ILE A 132 24.78 -5.68 16.39
CA ILE A 132 25.95 -6.03 15.57
C ILE A 132 26.95 -4.87 15.70
#